data_AF-A0A183D7D0-F1
#
_entry.id   AF-A0A183D7D0-F1
#
_cell.length_a   1.000
_cell.length_b   1.000
_cell.length_c   1.000
_cell.angle_alpha   90.00
_cell.angle_beta   90.00
_cell.angle_gamma   90.00
#
_symmetry.space_group_name_H-M   'P 1'
#
loop_
_entity.id
_entity.type
_entity.pdbx_description
1 polymer ?
#
loop_
_entity_poly.entity_id
_entity_poly.type
_entity_poly.pdbx_seq_one_letter_code
_entity_poly.pdbx_strand_id
1 'polypeptide(L)'
;MLCTRYFFVEADPIMIVESWTLPLWIIRSGNQVLNYTDNLANPHDEQHKHLVTAFEKGVGESYASTPLRNGFVVAEVNDISRPSDFIKVVLNFQRK
;
A
#
# COMPACT_ATOMS: atom_id res chain seq x y z
N MET A 1 -9.49 1.14 -0.70
CA MET A 1 -8.27 1.83 -1.15
C MET A 1 -7.23 1.61 -0.07
N LEU A 2 -6.04 1.16 -0.45
CA LEU A 2 -4.95 0.89 0.50
C LEU A 2 -3.98 2.06 0.44
N CYS A 3 -3.67 2.64 1.59
CA CYS A 3 -2.64 3.65 1.72
C CYS A 3 -1.32 2.97 2.10
N THR A 4 -0.45 2.75 1.12
CA THR A 4 0.77 1.97 1.30
C THR A 4 1.98 2.88 1.34
N ARG A 5 2.83 2.71 2.36
CA ARG A 5 4.12 3.36 2.46
C ARG A 5 5.18 2.40 1.94
N TYR A 6 6.00 2.88 1.02
CA TYR A 6 7.10 2.12 0.46
C TYR A 6 8.41 2.70 0.97
N PHE A 7 9.34 1.82 1.32
CA PHE A 7 10.66 2.19 1.84
C PHE A 7 11.75 1.75 0.86
N PHE A 8 12.66 2.68 0.56
CA PHE A 8 13.79 2.44 -0.33
C PHE A 8 15.08 2.95 0.31
N VAL A 9 16.18 2.23 0.09
CA VAL A 9 17.53 2.65 0.45
C VAL A 9 18.20 3.25 -0.78
N GLU A 10 18.74 4.46 -0.61
CA GLU A 10 19.63 5.08 -1.59
C GLU A 10 21.08 4.69 -1.30
N ALA A 11 21.83 4.40 -2.36
CA ALA A 11 23.21 3.92 -2.28
C ALA A 11 24.20 5.09 -2.11
N ASP A 12 24.16 5.73 -0.94
CA ASP A 12 25.10 6.76 -0.50
C ASP A 12 26.03 6.23 0.62
N PRO A 13 27.20 6.87 0.88
CA PRO A 13 28.14 6.44 1.93
C PRO A 13 27.51 6.36 3.33
N ILE A 14 26.37 7.05 3.52
CA ILE A 14 25.42 6.83 4.61
C ILE A 14 24.17 6.24 3.96
N MET A 15 23.75 5.05 4.38
CA MET A 15 22.52 4.44 3.87
C MET A 15 21.33 5.25 4.39
N ILE A 16 20.74 6.09 3.54
CA ILE A 16 19.51 6.83 3.84
C ILE A 16 18.32 5.98 3.39
N VAL A 17 17.33 5.83 4.27
CA VAL A 17 16.05 5.20 3.92
C VAL A 17 15.05 6.29 3.59
N GLU A 18 14.63 6.34 2.34
CA GLU A 18 13.54 7.19 1.88
C GLU A 18 12.21 6.44 1.96
N SER A 19 11.13 7.17 2.26
CA SER A 19 9.79 6.60 2.21
C SER A 19 8.82 7.50 1.47
N TRP A 20 7.91 6.87 0.72
CA TRP A 20 6.87 7.56 -0.03
C TRP A 20 5.55 6.83 0.18
N THR A 21 4.45 7.59 0.19
CA THR A 21 3.11 7.07 0.44
C THR A 21 2.31 7.11 -0.85
N LEU A 22 1.79 5.94 -1.26
CA LEU A 22 0.91 5.81 -2.41
C LEU A 22 -0.47 5.30 -2.01
N PRO A 23 -1.54 6.01 -2.39
CA PRO A 23 -2.89 5.48 -2.33
C PRO A 23 -3.14 4.58 -3.54
N LEU A 24 -3.44 3.31 -3.28
CA LEU A 24 -3.70 2.31 -4.31
C LEU A 24 -5.14 1.82 -4.26
N TRP A 25 -5.80 1.84 -5.41
CA TRP A 25 -7.13 1.26 -5.54
C TRP A 25 -7.03 -0.20 -5.96
N ILE A 26 -7.32 -1.09 -5.01
CA ILE A 26 -7.42 -2.52 -5.25
C ILE A 26 -8.89 -2.90 -5.44
N ILE A 27 -9.18 -3.59 -6.53
CA ILE A 27 -10.53 -4.01 -6.93
C ILE A 27 -10.73 -5.53 -6.85
N ARG A 28 -9.65 -6.31 -6.78
CA ARG A 28 -9.68 -7.78 -6.83
C ARG A 28 -8.54 -8.41 -6.04
N SER A 29 -8.81 -9.59 -5.48
CA SER A 29 -7.82 -10.54 -4.98
C SER A 29 -8.07 -11.89 -5.64
N GLY A 30 -7.14 -12.32 -6.51
CA GLY A 30 -7.35 -13.45 -7.40
C GLY A 30 -8.63 -13.29 -8.23
N ASN A 31 -9.56 -14.24 -8.10
CA ASN A 31 -10.85 -14.23 -8.79
C ASN A 31 -11.98 -13.52 -8.00
N GLN A 32 -11.71 -13.05 -6.79
CA GLN A 32 -12.71 -12.38 -5.95
C GLN A 32 -12.67 -10.87 -6.14
N VAL A 33 -13.84 -10.27 -6.35
CA VAL A 33 -13.99 -8.81 -6.32
C VAL A 33 -13.91 -8.35 -4.86
N LEU A 34 -13.02 -7.40 -4.60
CA LEU A 34 -12.86 -6.81 -3.28
C LEU A 34 -13.72 -5.55 -3.19
N ASN A 35 -14.78 -5.62 -2.40
CA ASN A 35 -15.58 -4.47 -2.00
C ASN A 35 -15.15 -4.00 -0.62
N TYR A 36 -15.13 -2.68 -0.40
CA TYR A 36 -14.86 -2.14 0.91
C TYR A 36 -15.94 -2.60 1.91
N THR A 37 -15.50 -3.06 3.08
CA THR A 37 -16.32 -3.37 4.25
C THR A 37 -15.63 -2.81 5.50
N ASP A 38 -16.40 -2.54 6.56
CA ASP A 38 -15.82 -2.02 7.80
C ASP A 38 -14.87 -3.05 8.45
N ASN A 39 -15.11 -4.34 8.24
CA ASN A 39 -14.22 -5.42 8.67
C ASN A 39 -12.85 -5.35 7.97
N LEU A 40 -12.81 -5.02 6.67
CA LEU A 40 -11.54 -4.83 5.95
C LEU A 40 -10.75 -3.61 6.46
N ALA A 41 -11.41 -2.64 7.09
CA ALA A 41 -10.74 -1.51 7.72
C ALA A 41 -10.28 -1.81 9.17
N ASN A 42 -10.69 -2.94 9.75
CA ASN A 42 -10.35 -3.32 11.12
C ASN A 42 -9.08 -4.18 11.17
N PRO A 43 -7.97 -3.71 11.78
CA PRO A 43 -6.71 -4.46 11.87
C PRO A 43 -6.81 -5.79 12.63
N HIS A 44 -7.84 -5.95 13.48
CA HIS A 44 -8.04 -7.17 14.24
C HIS A 44 -8.79 -8.25 13.46
N ASP A 45 -9.42 -7.90 12.34
CA ASP A 45 -10.16 -8.82 11.49
C ASP A 45 -9.20 -9.70 10.66
N GLU A 46 -9.50 -10.99 10.53
CA GLU A 46 -8.67 -11.92 9.77
C GLU A 46 -8.65 -11.60 8.28
N GLN A 47 -9.73 -11.05 7.72
CA GLN A 47 -9.76 -10.62 6.31
C GLN A 47 -8.79 -9.45 6.07
N HIS A 48 -8.71 -8.51 7.01
CA HIS A 48 -7.74 -7.42 6.95
C HIS A 48 -6.31 -7.96 6.95
N LYS A 49 -5.96 -8.79 7.94
CA LYS A 49 -4.61 -9.36 8.07
C LYS A 49 -4.22 -10.15 6.83
N HIS A 50 -5.11 -11.00 6.33
CA HIS A 50 -4.87 -11.81 5.14
C HIS A 50 -4.65 -10.93 3.91
N LEU A 51 -5.47 -9.88 3.72
CA LEU A 51 -5.34 -8.96 2.60
C LEU A 51 -4.02 -8.17 2.65
N VAL A 52 -3.70 -7.58 3.79
CA VAL A 52 -2.46 -6.81 4.00
C VAL A 52 -1.24 -7.69 3.76
N THR A 53 -1.19 -8.86 4.40
CA THR A 53 -0.06 -9.80 4.27
C THR A 53 0.13 -10.25 2.82
N ALA A 54 -0.95 -10.62 2.13
CA ALA A 54 -0.87 -11.05 0.73
C ALA A 54 -0.42 -9.90 -0.19
N PHE A 55 -0.88 -8.68 0.08
CA PHE A 55 -0.51 -7.49 -0.68
C PHE A 55 0.96 -7.13 -0.50
N GLU A 56 1.43 -6.99 0.74
CA GLU A 56 2.82 -6.63 1.05
C GLU A 56 3.80 -7.67 0.51
N LYS A 57 3.47 -8.96 0.66
CA LYS A 57 4.24 -10.06 0.07
C LYS A 57 4.32 -9.93 -1.46
N GLY A 58 3.18 -9.73 -2.13
CA GLY A 58 3.13 -9.61 -3.58
C GLY A 58 3.91 -8.39 -4.10
N VAL A 59 3.89 -7.28 -3.36
CA VAL A 59 4.73 -6.11 -3.65
C VAL A 59 6.21 -6.46 -3.54
N GLY A 60 6.64 -7.11 -2.45
CA GLY A 60 8.03 -7.51 -2.26
C GLY A 60 8.52 -8.46 -3.35
N GLU A 61 7.72 -9.47 -3.70
CA GLU A 61 8.01 -10.41 -4.80
C GLU A 61 8.08 -9.70 -6.16
N SER A 62 7.23 -8.70 -6.38
CA SER A 62 7.26 -7.89 -7.60
C SER A 62 8.57 -7.12 -7.72
N TYR A 63 8.99 -6.40 -6.66
CA TYR A 63 10.23 -5.63 -6.68
C TYR A 63 11.48 -6.49 -6.81
N ALA A 64 11.48 -7.72 -6.27
CA ALA A 64 12.59 -8.66 -6.41
C ALA A 64 12.93 -8.97 -7.89
N SER A 65 11.94 -8.88 -8.78
CA SER A 65 12.09 -9.10 -10.22
C SER A 65 12.49 -7.85 -11.02
N THR A 66 12.67 -6.70 -10.36
CA THR A 66 12.96 -5.41 -11.01
C THR A 66 14.41 -4.98 -10.80
N PRO A 67 14.92 -4.02 -11.61
CA PRO A 67 16.20 -3.36 -11.35
C PRO A 67 16.28 -2.65 -9.99
N LEU A 68 15.13 -2.35 -9.37
CA LEU A 68 15.03 -1.64 -8.08
C LEU A 68 15.18 -2.57 -6.87
N ARG A 69 15.37 -3.88 -7.06
CA ARG A 69 15.45 -4.89 -5.98
C ARG A 69 16.44 -4.56 -4.87
N ASN A 70 17.57 -3.92 -5.21
CA ASN A 70 18.63 -3.61 -4.25
C ASN A 70 18.29 -2.39 -3.37
N GLY A 71 17.41 -1.52 -3.86
CA GLY A 71 16.95 -0.35 -3.11
C GLY A 71 15.66 -0.64 -2.34
N PHE A 72 14.81 -1.55 -2.78
CA PHE A 72 13.55 -1.85 -2.09
C PHE A 72 13.80 -2.52 -0.73
N VAL A 73 13.20 -1.97 0.33
CA VAL A 73 13.27 -2.53 1.69
C VAL A 73 11.99 -3.27 2.03
N VAL A 74 10.87 -2.54 2.08
CA VAL A 74 9.57 -3.06 2.50
C VAL A 74 8.45 -2.14 2.01
N ALA A 75 7.25 -2.69 1.92
CA ALA A 75 6.03 -1.93 1.74
C ALA A 75 5.09 -2.26 2.91
N GLU A 76 4.47 -1.22 3.48
CA GLU A 76 3.60 -1.32 4.65
C GLU A 76 2.25 -0.67 4.34
N VAL A 77 1.16 -1.41 4.56
CA VAL A 77 -0.20 -0.87 4.45
C VAL A 77 -0.55 -0.12 5.73
N ASN A 78 -0.69 1.20 5.64
CA ASN A 78 -1.00 2.05 6.80
C ASN A 78 -2.50 2.11 7.11
N ASP A 79 -3.33 2.15 6.06
CA ASP A 79 -4.78 2.32 6.20
C ASP A 79 -5.53 1.68 5.03
N ILE A 80 -6.73 1.18 5.31
CA ILE A 80 -7.68 0.68 4.31
C ILE A 80 -8.97 1.49 4.43
N SER A 81 -9.19 2.38 3.47
CA SER A 81 -10.32 3.29 3.45
C SER A 81 -11.20 3.12 2.22
N ARG A 82 -12.42 3.66 2.30
CA ARG A 82 -13.34 3.66 1.17
C ARG A 82 -12.79 4.57 0.06
N PRO A 83 -12.82 4.16 -1.23
CA PRO A 83 -12.30 4.98 -2.33
C PRO A 83 -12.90 6.40 -2.40
N SER A 84 -14.18 6.54 -2.05
CA SER A 84 -14.88 7.83 -2.03
C SER A 84 -14.29 8.83 -1.04
N ASP A 85 -13.68 8.36 0.05
CA ASP A 85 -13.20 9.24 1.12
C ASP A 85 -11.88 9.90 0.72
N PHE A 86 -11.04 9.19 -0.01
CA PHE A 86 -9.83 9.75 -0.60
C PHE A 86 -10.11 10.75 -1.71
N ILE A 87 -11.07 10.47 -2.59
CA ILE A 87 -11.44 11.39 -3.66
C ILE A 87 -11.87 12.74 -3.09
N LYS A 88 -12.60 12.75 -1.95
CA LYS A 88 -12.94 14.00 -1.25
C LYS A 88 -11.71 14.76 -0.77
N VAL A 89 -10.74 14.06 -0.18
CA VAL A 89 -9.49 14.67 0.30
C VAL A 89 -8.70 15.30 -0.85
N VAL A 90 -8.52 14.58 -1.96
CA VAL A 90 -7.80 15.09 -3.14
C VAL A 90 -8.54 16.27 -3.76
N LEU A 91 -9.85 16.17 -3.96
CA LEU A 91 -10.65 17.27 -4.52
C LEU A 91 -10.65 18.52 -3.63
N ASN A 92 -10.57 18.34 -2.31
CA ASN A 92 -10.45 19.47 -1.38
C ASN A 92 -9.05 20.10 -1.38
N PHE A 93 -8.00 19.30 -1.64
CA PHE A 93 -6.63 19.81 -1.78
C PHE A 93 -6.43 20.59 -3.08
N GLN A 94 -7.07 20.19 -4.17
CA GLN A 94 -7.02 20.89 -5.47
C GLN A 94 -7.88 22.17 -5.53
N ARG A 95 -8.60 22.52 -4.46
CA ARG A 95 -9.41 23.76 -4.35
C ARG A 95 -8.77 24.85 -3.49
N LYS A 96 -7.55 24.65 -3.01
CA LYS A 96 -6.71 25.67 -2.36
C LYS A 96 -5.53 25.99 -3.27
#